data_AF-A0A9D9RS08-F1
#
_entry.id   AF-A0A9D9RS08-F1
#
_cell.length_a   1.000
_cell.length_b   1.000
_cell.length_c   1.000
_cell.angle_alpha   90.00
_cell.angle_beta   90.00
_cell.angle_gamma   90.00
#
_symmetry.space_group_name_H-M   'P 1'
#
loop_
_entity.id
_entity.type
_entity.pdbx_description
1 polymer ?
#
loop_
_entity_poly.entity_id
_entity_poly.type
_entity_poly.pdbx_seq_one_letter_code
_entity_poly.pdbx_strand_id
1 'polypeptide(L)'
;MNEKLEALLEYVKADGRICPMPDYWNQLWEMLPDKKRVGVSWEPSLPLILAAWWDTPYLAKILRFHEHIHYAAEHGVLDDVDTYLRSLTKEQWFYGN
;
A
#
# COMPACT_ATOMS: atom_id res chain seq x y z
N MET A 1 11.70 -2.58 -17.57
CA MET A 1 10.48 -2.05 -16.92
C MET A 1 9.80 -3.23 -16.27
N ASN A 2 9.42 -3.12 -15.00
CA ASN A 2 8.80 -4.22 -14.27
C ASN A 2 7.30 -4.21 -14.61
N GLU A 3 6.91 -4.82 -15.73
CA GLU A 3 5.55 -4.75 -16.31
C GLU A 3 4.47 -5.10 -15.29
N LYS A 4 4.77 -6.00 -14.35
CA LYS A 4 3.87 -6.39 -13.27
C LYS A 4 3.60 -5.28 -12.26
N LEU A 5 4.64 -4.52 -11.90
CA LEU A 5 4.52 -3.38 -11.00
C LEU A 5 3.63 -2.31 -11.63
N GLU A 6 3.82 -2.03 -12.92
CA GLU A 6 2.99 -1.07 -13.66
C GLU A 6 1.53 -1.55 -13.70
N ALA A 7 1.28 -2.81 -14.04
CA ALA A 7 -0.06 -3.38 -14.07
C ALA A 7 -0.76 -3.36 -12.70
N LEU A 8 -0.03 -3.62 -11.60
CA LEU A 8 -0.57 -3.51 -10.24
C LEU A 8 -0.86 -2.04 -9.89
N LEU A 9 0.05 -1.12 -10.21
CA LEU A 9 -0.16 0.31 -9.96
C LEU A 9 -1.38 0.85 -10.72
N GLU A 10 -1.62 0.38 -11.95
CA GLU A 10 -2.84 0.71 -12.70
C GLU A 10 -4.09 0.12 -12.03
N TYR A 11 -4.04 -1.15 -11.61
CA TYR A 11 -5.15 -1.80 -10.93
C TYR A 11 -5.55 -1.09 -9.62
N VAL A 12 -4.58 -0.63 -8.83
CA VAL A 12 -4.88 0.03 -7.55
C VAL A 12 -5.29 1.50 -7.68
N LYS A 13 -5.11 2.12 -8.85
CA LYS A 13 -5.60 3.45 -9.19
C LYS A 13 -6.97 3.41 -9.89
N ALA A 14 -7.33 2.26 -10.46
CA ALA A 14 -8.59 2.07 -11.13
C ALA A 14 -9.78 2.27 -10.18
N ASP A 15 -10.94 2.62 -10.74
CA ASP A 15 -12.21 2.80 -10.02
C ASP A 15 -12.18 3.85 -8.89
N GLY A 16 -11.20 4.78 -8.89
CA GLY A 16 -11.07 5.79 -7.84
C GLY A 16 -10.53 5.26 -6.51
N ARG A 17 -9.90 4.08 -6.52
CA ARG A 17 -9.21 3.51 -5.35
C ARG A 17 -8.04 4.40 -4.95
N ILE A 18 -7.93 4.64 -3.64
CA ILE A 18 -6.88 5.47 -3.03
C ILE A 18 -5.85 4.57 -2.33
N CYS A 19 -6.34 3.71 -1.44
CA CYS A 19 -5.57 2.70 -0.73
C CYS A 19 -6.54 1.70 -0.06
N PRO A 20 -6.06 0.57 0.48
CA PRO A 20 -6.88 -0.30 1.32
C PRO A 20 -7.32 0.41 2.60
N MET A 21 -8.42 -0.04 3.21
CA MET A 21 -8.83 0.38 4.54
C MET A 21 -7.71 0.07 5.57
N PRO A 22 -7.64 0.80 6.71
CA PRO A 22 -6.49 0.77 7.62
C PRO A 22 -6.00 -0.62 8.03
N ASP A 23 -6.92 -1.53 8.40
CA ASP A 23 -6.56 -2.89 8.82
C ASP A 23 -5.90 -3.70 7.69
N TYR A 24 -6.43 -3.59 6.47
CA TYR A 24 -5.90 -4.28 5.28
C TYR A 24 -4.60 -3.65 4.80
N TRP A 25 -4.46 -2.33 4.96
CA TRP A 25 -3.20 -1.67 4.65
C TRP A 25 -2.09 -2.08 5.64
N ASN A 26 -2.43 -2.26 6.92
CA ASN A 26 -1.49 -2.79 7.90
C ASN A 26 -1.03 -4.21 7.53
N GLN A 27 -1.98 -5.09 7.17
CA GLN A 27 -1.66 -6.44 6.71
C GLN A 27 -0.68 -6.44 5.53
N LEU A 28 -0.89 -5.59 4.53
CA LEU A 28 0.04 -5.44 3.42
C LEU A 28 1.44 -5.04 3.89
N TRP A 29 1.54 -4.08 4.82
CA TRP A 29 2.83 -3.66 5.36
C TRP A 29 3.51 -4.78 6.16
N GLU A 30 2.74 -5.60 6.87
CA GLU A 30 3.24 -6.78 7.59
C GLU A 30 3.83 -7.84 6.64
N MET A 31 3.33 -7.96 5.41
CA MET A 31 3.85 -8.87 4.38
C MET A 31 5.22 -8.44 3.82
N LEU A 32 5.64 -7.18 3.97
CA LEU A 32 6.90 -6.69 3.41
C LEU A 32 8.11 -7.25 4.19
N PRO A 33 9.13 -7.82 3.54
CA PRO A 33 10.30 -8.36 4.24
C PRO A 33 11.31 -7.26 4.62
N ASP A 34 12.31 -7.62 5.43
CA ASP A 34 13.48 -6.79 5.72
C ASP A 34 13.20 -5.38 6.24
N LYS A 35 12.06 -5.18 6.90
CA LYS A 35 11.66 -3.90 7.48
C LYS A 35 12.69 -3.45 8.51
N LYS A 36 13.25 -2.26 8.33
CA LYS A 36 14.28 -1.70 9.22
C LYS A 36 13.73 -0.52 10.00
N ARG A 37 14.09 -0.46 11.28
CA ARG A 37 13.84 0.72 12.09
C ARG A 37 15.00 1.71 11.88
N VAL A 38 14.69 2.87 11.30
CA VAL A 38 15.64 3.96 11.07
C VAL A 38 15.30 5.10 12.04
N GLY A 39 15.97 5.09 13.19
CA GLY A 39 15.71 6.04 14.28
C GLY A 39 14.30 5.87 14.88
N VAL A 40 13.47 6.91 14.74
CA VAL A 40 12.05 6.90 15.16
C VAL A 40 11.09 6.41 14.07
N SER A 41 11.60 6.12 12.87
CA SER A 41 10.83 5.74 11.69
C SER A 41 11.11 4.29 11.26
N TRP A 42 10.33 3.81 10.30
CA TRP A 42 10.52 2.50 9.65
C TRP A 42 10.80 2.69 8.16
N GLU A 43 11.51 1.73 7.58
CA GLU A 43 11.70 1.57 6.15
C GLU A 43 11.22 0.16 5.77
N PRO A 44 10.15 0.04 4.96
CA PRO A 44 9.33 1.12 4.42
C PRO A 44 8.50 1.80 5.52
N SER A 45 8.07 3.03 5.25
CA SER A 45 7.38 3.85 6.25
C SER A 45 6.15 3.14 6.80
N LEU A 46 5.74 3.45 8.03
CA LEU A 46 4.50 2.89 8.58
C LEU A 46 3.29 3.33 7.73
N PRO A 47 2.27 2.48 7.54
CA PRO A 47 1.04 2.89 6.91
C PRO A 47 0.39 4.01 7.75
N LEU A 48 -0.29 4.96 7.08
CA LEU A 48 -0.89 6.13 7.73
C LEU A 48 -2.22 5.76 8.39
N ILE A 49 -2.18 4.83 9.34
CA ILE A 49 -3.33 4.28 10.05
C ILE A 49 -3.61 5.04 11.35
N LEU A 50 -4.78 4.78 11.96
CA LEU A 50 -5.21 5.36 13.24
C LEU A 50 -5.37 6.89 13.19
N ALA A 51 -4.70 7.64 14.07
CA ALA A 51 -4.83 9.10 14.15
C ALA A 51 -4.40 9.81 12.85
N ALA A 52 -3.39 9.26 12.15
CA ALA A 52 -2.93 9.81 10.87
C ALA A 52 -3.93 9.58 9.74
N TRP A 53 -4.81 8.58 9.85
CA TRP A 53 -5.76 8.24 8.78
C TRP A 53 -6.76 9.36 8.50
N TRP A 54 -7.27 10.02 9.54
CA TRP A 54 -8.29 11.06 9.43
C TRP A 54 -7.72 12.41 8.99
N ASP A 55 -6.49 12.71 9.38
CA ASP A 55 -5.85 14.02 9.16
C ASP A 55 -5.10 14.09 7.82
N THR A 56 -4.73 12.93 7.25
CA THR A 56 -3.91 12.86 6.04
C THR A 56 -4.73 13.07 4.76
N PRO A 57 -4.34 14.01 3.87
CA PRO A 57 -4.94 14.18 2.55
C PRO A 57 -4.85 12.91 1.68
N TYR A 58 -5.79 12.74 0.75
CA TYR A 58 -5.80 11.56 -0.13
C TYR A 58 -4.50 11.36 -0.91
N LEU A 59 -3.89 12.43 -1.40
CA LEU A 59 -2.62 12.35 -2.12
C LEU A 59 -1.50 11.72 -1.28
N ALA A 60 -1.40 12.04 0.01
CA ALA A 60 -0.39 11.46 0.89
C ALA A 60 -0.66 9.97 1.18
N LYS A 61 -1.94 9.56 1.23
CA LYS A 61 -2.32 8.14 1.31
C LYS A 61 -1.89 7.37 0.06
N ILE A 62 -2.16 7.92 -1.14
CA ILE A 62 -1.76 7.35 -2.43
C ILE A 62 -0.24 7.18 -2.48
N LEU A 63 0.52 8.23 -2.16
CA LEU A 63 1.98 8.20 -2.23
C LEU A 63 2.57 7.14 -1.29
N ARG A 64 2.11 7.08 -0.04
CA ARG A 64 2.56 6.07 0.93
C ARG A 64 2.18 4.66 0.49
N PHE A 65 1.00 4.48 -0.09
CA PHE A 65 0.57 3.17 -0.55
C PHE A 65 1.40 2.69 -1.75
N HIS A 66 1.67 3.57 -2.71
CA HIS A 66 2.58 3.25 -3.82
C HIS A 66 4.01 2.95 -3.34
N GLU A 67 4.53 3.69 -2.35
CA GLU A 67 5.83 3.40 -1.73
C GLU A 67 5.91 1.94 -1.27
N HIS A 68 4.87 1.42 -0.61
CA HIS A 68 4.84 0.03 -0.16
C HIS A 68 4.81 -0.97 -1.32
N ILE A 69 4.08 -0.67 -2.40
CA ILE A 69 4.04 -1.51 -3.60
C ILE A 69 5.40 -1.52 -4.30
N HIS A 70 6.06 -0.36 -4.41
CA HIS A 70 7.41 -0.25 -4.94
C HIS A 70 8.39 -1.05 -4.08
N TYR A 71 8.31 -0.92 -2.76
CA TYR A 71 9.15 -1.69 -1.83
C TYR A 71 8.95 -3.21 -2.02
N ALA A 72 7.71 -3.67 -2.18
CA ALA A 72 7.40 -5.07 -2.47
C ALA A 72 8.08 -5.55 -3.76
N ALA A 73 8.08 -4.72 -4.80
CA ALA A 73 8.76 -5.02 -6.07
C ALA A 73 10.27 -5.09 -5.92
N GLU A 74 10.88 -4.18 -5.17
CA GLU A 74 12.33 -4.19 -4.92
C GLU A 74 12.79 -5.39 -4.09
N HIS A 75 11.92 -5.91 -3.22
CA HIS A 75 12.22 -7.05 -2.34
C HIS A 75 11.69 -8.39 -2.87
N GLY A 76 11.13 -8.43 -4.08
CA GLY A 76 10.70 -9.67 -4.74
C GLY A 76 9.44 -10.32 -4.18
N VAL A 77 8.65 -9.61 -3.36
CA VAL A 77 7.37 -10.09 -2.79
C VAL A 77 6.14 -9.49 -3.49
N LEU A 78 6.34 -8.92 -4.67
CA LEU A 78 5.28 -8.27 -5.46
C LEU A 78 4.14 -9.22 -5.82
N ASP A 79 4.45 -10.50 -6.06
CA ASP A 79 3.47 -11.54 -6.38
C ASP A 79 2.45 -11.77 -5.26
N ASP A 80 2.95 -11.89 -4.03
CA ASP A 80 2.11 -12.08 -2.84
C ASP A 80 1.26 -10.84 -2.57
N VAL A 81 1.86 -9.65 -2.72
CA VAL A 81 1.17 -8.37 -2.56
C VAL A 81 0.10 -8.17 -3.64
N ASP A 82 0.39 -8.48 -4.91
CA ASP A 82 -0.58 -8.41 -6.01
C ASP A 82 -1.77 -9.35 -5.75
N THR A 83 -1.48 -10.59 -5.36
CA THR A 83 -2.51 -11.58 -5.02
C THR A 83 -3.39 -11.10 -3.86
N TYR A 84 -2.77 -10.58 -2.81
CA TYR A 84 -3.48 -10.03 -1.65
C TYR A 84 -4.38 -8.85 -2.06
N LEU A 85 -3.84 -7.85 -2.76
CA LEU A 85 -4.60 -6.67 -3.18
C LEU A 85 -5.75 -7.02 -4.14
N ARG A 86 -5.57 -8.02 -5.02
CA ARG A 86 -6.64 -8.50 -5.92
C ARG A 86 -7.70 -9.31 -5.19
N SER A 87 -7.40 -9.87 -4.02
CA SER A 87 -8.38 -10.58 -3.19
C SER A 87 -9.28 -9.66 -2.36
N LEU A 88 -8.88 -8.39 -2.20
CA LEU A 88 -9.66 -7.40 -1.45
C LEU A 88 -10.98 -7.07 -2.15
N THR A 89 -12.08 -7.12 -1.39
CA THR A 89 -13.41 -6.72 -1.85
C THR A 89 -13.54 -5.20 -1.90
N LYS A 90 -14.55 -4.69 -2.61
CA LYS A 90 -14.77 -3.24 -2.76
C LYS A 90 -14.84 -2.52 -1.41
N GLU A 91 -15.48 -3.09 -0.41
CA GLU A 91 -15.65 -2.47 0.93
C GLU A 91 -14.34 -2.37 1.73
N GLN A 92 -13.34 -3.17 1.35
CA GLN A 92 -12.00 -3.18 1.96
C GLN A 92 -11.07 -2.13 1.33
N TRP A 93 -11.53 -1.44 0.27
CA TRP A 93 -10.85 -0.32 -0.34
C TRP A 93 -11.41 1.01 0.16
N PHE A 94 -10.52 1.98 0.31
CA PHE A 94 -10.86 3.38 0.49
C PHE A 94 -10.85 4.09 -0.87
N TYR A 95 -11.92 4.83 -1.16
CA TYR A 95 -12.11 5.55 -2.42
C TYR A 95 -12.07 7.06 -2.19
N GLY A 96 -11.59 7.79 -3.18
CA GLY A 96 -11.73 9.24 -3.23
C GLY A 96 -13.14 9.57 -3.70
N ASN A 97 -13.94 10.17 -2.82
CA ASN A 97 -15.28 10.65 -3.15
C ASN A 97 -15.23 11.92 -4.01
#